data_AF-A0A8S2DH14-F1
#
_entry.id   AF-A0A8S2DH14-F1
#
_cell.length_a   1.000
_cell.length_b   1.000
_cell.length_c   1.000
_cell.angle_alpha   90.00
_cell.angle_beta   90.00
_cell.angle_gamma   90.00
#
_symmetry.space_group_name_H-M   'P 1'
#
loop_
_entity.id
_entity.type
_entity.pdbx_description
1 polymer ?
#
loop_
_entity_poly.entity_id
_entity_poly.type
_entity_poly.pdbx_seq_one_letter_code
_entity_poly.pdbx_strand_id
1 'polypeptide(L)'
;MGTIPPTLLMSMYLSEVALYINFLDDFFRKKTDHDTVDRLSSQSLVETCLQLLDKERIELLTVQVATMISTVLSTTPQTDIDKSEIFRLEQALLTKTGISESAHPVVLEWLNYQDDKFFCSFAYQGALLLASSKIWTPTVIKICCDLLSSENDPLRDRAVILIRDRKWCSENQSISIVINWFSQWNKQETKSIAQVEHLFAILDIQTIDDIKKMMQIEREMNDVSFFRLIKSLSAEVIEYIRLIIKSLTGYLPHSTDSLFLHWLLEHIPYELLKFNEKFIELFIEMMLNYPNVKTKVIVAKNLFFSEIMNKFGAYFGKS
;
A
#
# COMPACT_ATOMS: atom_id res chain seq x y z
N MET A 1 -42.06 33.38 -13.24
CA MET A 1 -41.78 31.98 -12.84
C MET A 1 -42.19 31.85 -11.39
N GLY A 2 -43.28 31.12 -11.10
CA GLY A 2 -43.77 30.97 -9.72
C GLY A 2 -42.93 29.93 -8.98
N THR A 3 -42.33 30.32 -7.85
CA THR A 3 -41.60 29.41 -6.97
C THR A 3 -42.60 28.55 -6.19
N ILE A 4 -42.37 27.25 -6.17
CA ILE A 4 -43.18 26.32 -5.36
C ILE A 4 -42.98 26.69 -3.89
N PRO A 5 -44.06 26.93 -3.12
CA PRO A 5 -43.94 27.29 -1.71
C PRO A 5 -43.16 26.23 -0.94
N PRO A 6 -42.18 26.61 -0.08
CA PRO A 6 -41.36 25.66 0.68
C PRO A 6 -42.19 24.67 1.50
N THR A 7 -43.36 25.08 1.97
CA THR A 7 -44.33 24.23 2.68
C THR A 7 -44.91 23.13 1.79
N LEU A 8 -45.15 23.41 0.50
CA LEU A 8 -45.61 22.42 -0.47
C LEU A 8 -44.49 21.42 -0.80
N LEU A 9 -43.26 21.92 -0.94
CA LEU A 9 -42.08 21.07 -1.15
C LEU A 9 -41.82 20.14 0.04
N MET A 10 -41.93 20.67 1.26
CA MET A 10 -41.77 19.91 2.50
C MET A 10 -42.87 18.85 2.67
N SER A 11 -44.11 19.16 2.28
CA SER A 11 -45.22 18.20 2.34
C SER A 11 -45.11 17.13 1.26
N MET A 12 -44.57 17.45 0.07
CA MET A 12 -44.22 16.44 -0.94
C MET A 12 -43.10 15.51 -0.45
N TYR A 13 -42.04 16.06 0.15
CA TYR A 13 -40.97 15.26 0.76
C TYR A 13 -41.49 14.38 1.90
N LEU A 14 -42.36 14.91 2.77
CA LEU A 14 -42.96 14.13 3.86
C LEU A 14 -43.92 13.06 3.33
N SER A 15 -44.63 13.31 2.24
CA SER A 15 -45.47 12.28 1.58
C SER A 15 -44.63 11.20 0.90
N GLU A 16 -43.50 11.53 0.27
CA GLU A 16 -42.57 10.53 -0.28
C GLU A 16 -41.92 9.70 0.85
N VAL A 17 -41.51 10.34 1.94
CA VAL A 17 -41.00 9.66 3.13
C VAL A 17 -42.09 8.79 3.77
N ALA A 18 -43.34 9.25 3.83
CA ALA A 18 -44.46 8.45 4.34
C ALA A 18 -44.78 7.26 3.42
N LEU A 19 -44.68 7.40 2.10
CA LEU A 19 -44.78 6.29 1.15
C LEU A 19 -43.63 5.29 1.32
N TYR A 20 -42.42 5.78 1.59
CA TYR A 20 -41.26 4.92 1.86
C TYR A 20 -41.35 4.21 3.21
N ILE A 21 -41.88 4.88 4.25
CA ILE A 21 -42.16 4.28 5.55
C ILE A 21 -43.29 3.25 5.44
N ASN A 22 -44.36 3.54 4.69
CA ASN A 22 -45.43 2.58 4.44
C ASN A 22 -44.95 1.40 3.58
N PHE A 23 -44.06 1.62 2.62
CA PHE A 23 -43.41 0.54 1.87
C PHE A 23 -42.53 -0.32 2.78
N LEU A 24 -41.77 0.29 3.70
CA LEU A 24 -41.00 -0.45 4.70
C LEU A 24 -41.92 -1.19 5.67
N ASP A 25 -42.99 -0.56 6.18
CA ASP A 25 -43.96 -1.20 7.07
C ASP A 25 -44.70 -2.33 6.35
N ASP A 26 -45.09 -2.19 5.09
CA ASP A 26 -45.67 -3.29 4.27
C ASP A 26 -44.63 -4.37 3.95
N PHE A 27 -43.37 -4.00 3.71
CA PHE A 27 -42.28 -4.95 3.47
C PHE A 27 -41.97 -5.75 4.73
N PHE A 28 -42.02 -5.12 5.91
CA PHE A 28 -41.87 -5.79 7.19
C PHE A 28 -43.13 -6.58 7.56
N ARG A 29 -44.34 -6.03 7.36
CA ARG A 29 -45.62 -6.69 7.66
C ARG A 29 -45.94 -7.88 6.80
N LYS A 30 -45.71 -7.81 5.48
CA LYS A 30 -45.83 -8.99 4.60
C LYS A 30 -44.78 -10.06 4.90
N LYS A 31 -43.71 -9.72 5.62
CA LYS A 31 -42.73 -10.67 6.15
C LYS A 31 -43.09 -11.20 7.53
N THR A 32 -44.03 -10.58 8.25
CA THR A 32 -44.42 -10.94 9.63
C THR A 32 -45.83 -11.54 9.78
N ASP A 33 -46.64 -11.64 8.73
CA ASP A 33 -47.94 -12.36 8.78
C ASP A 33 -47.81 -13.89 8.63
N HIS A 34 -46.59 -14.42 8.72
CA HIS A 34 -46.36 -15.79 9.14
C HIS A 34 -45.80 -15.79 10.56
N ASP A 35 -46.47 -16.55 11.41
CA ASP A 35 -46.30 -16.81 12.85
C ASP A 35 -44.92 -17.39 13.26
N THR A 36 -43.84 -16.98 12.60
CA THR A 36 -42.47 -17.35 12.93
C THR A 36 -41.62 -16.10 12.99
N VAL A 37 -41.44 -15.58 14.20
CA VAL A 37 -40.19 -14.91 14.59
C VAL A 37 -39.08 -15.95 14.52
N ASP A 38 -38.78 -16.45 13.32
CA ASP A 38 -37.49 -17.00 13.01
C ASP A 38 -36.55 -15.79 13.00
N ARG A 39 -35.93 -15.57 14.16
CA ARG A 39 -34.52 -15.18 14.17
C ARG A 39 -33.87 -15.97 13.05
N LEU A 40 -33.54 -15.33 11.92
CA LEU A 40 -32.74 -16.00 10.89
C LEU A 40 -31.56 -16.60 11.64
N SER A 41 -31.50 -17.93 11.72
CA SER A 41 -30.37 -18.60 12.33
C SER A 41 -29.11 -18.09 11.63
N SER A 42 -27.99 -18.02 12.32
CA SER A 42 -26.74 -17.53 11.71
C SER A 42 -26.43 -18.25 10.39
N GLN A 43 -26.85 -19.51 10.25
CA GLN A 43 -26.81 -20.27 9.00
C GLN A 43 -27.69 -19.70 7.87
N SER A 44 -28.95 -19.33 8.14
CA SER A 44 -29.83 -18.72 7.12
C SER A 44 -29.31 -17.36 6.64
N LEU A 45 -28.68 -16.58 7.53
CA LEU A 45 -28.00 -15.34 7.18
C LEU A 45 -26.81 -15.58 6.26
N VAL A 46 -25.96 -16.56 6.57
CA VAL A 46 -24.82 -16.93 5.74
C VAL A 46 -25.27 -17.43 4.36
N GLU A 47 -26.25 -18.33 4.30
CA GLU A 47 -26.77 -18.84 3.02
C GLU A 47 -27.34 -17.73 2.14
N THR A 48 -28.08 -16.78 2.73
CA THR A 48 -28.60 -15.62 2.00
C THR A 48 -27.45 -14.74 1.50
N CYS A 49 -26.42 -14.53 2.32
CA CYS A 49 -25.24 -13.75 1.94
C CYS A 49 -24.48 -14.41 0.77
N LEU A 50 -24.27 -15.73 0.82
CA LEU A 50 -23.64 -16.50 -0.25
C LEU A 50 -24.43 -16.41 -1.56
N GLN A 51 -25.76 -16.57 -1.49
CA GLN A 51 -26.61 -16.41 -2.66
C GLN A 51 -26.53 -15.01 -3.29
N LEU A 52 -26.38 -13.97 -2.48
CA LEU A 52 -26.21 -12.60 -2.98
C LEU A 52 -24.82 -12.41 -3.61
N LEU A 53 -23.77 -12.92 -2.96
CA LEU A 53 -22.40 -12.91 -3.51
C LEU A 53 -22.33 -13.61 -4.87
N ASP A 54 -23.02 -14.74 -5.03
CA ASP A 54 -23.09 -15.54 -6.26
C ASP A 54 -23.96 -14.89 -7.35
N LYS A 55 -25.06 -14.21 -6.97
CA LYS A 55 -25.97 -13.54 -7.92
C LYS A 55 -25.41 -12.24 -8.46
N GLU A 56 -24.58 -11.56 -7.70
CA GLU A 56 -23.87 -10.38 -8.15
C GLU A 56 -22.86 -10.76 -9.24
N ARG A 57 -23.31 -10.70 -10.51
CA ARG A 57 -22.50 -10.85 -11.73
C ARG A 57 -21.35 -9.83 -11.86
N ILE A 58 -21.22 -8.92 -10.91
CA ILE A 58 -20.30 -7.79 -10.92
C ILE A 58 -19.26 -8.06 -9.84
N GLU A 59 -17.98 -7.85 -10.17
CA GLU A 59 -16.85 -7.94 -9.25
C GLU A 59 -16.88 -6.87 -8.13
N LEU A 60 -17.98 -6.13 -7.99
CA LEU A 60 -18.17 -5.06 -7.00
C LEU A 60 -19.05 -5.54 -5.85
N LEU A 61 -18.55 -5.40 -4.63
CA LEU A 61 -19.29 -5.66 -3.40
C LEU A 61 -20.26 -4.51 -3.09
N THR A 62 -21.55 -4.82 -2.96
CA THR A 62 -22.58 -3.83 -2.61
C THR A 62 -22.67 -3.57 -1.10
N VAL A 63 -23.24 -2.42 -0.71
CA VAL A 63 -23.49 -2.09 0.71
C VAL A 63 -24.39 -3.11 1.40
N GLN A 64 -25.35 -3.69 0.68
CA GLN A 64 -26.25 -4.70 1.22
C GLN A 64 -25.48 -5.95 1.64
N VAL A 65 -24.63 -6.48 0.75
CA VAL A 65 -23.81 -7.66 1.04
C VAL A 65 -22.79 -7.35 2.13
N ALA A 66 -22.11 -6.20 2.07
CA ALA A 66 -21.16 -5.79 3.10
C ALA A 66 -21.81 -5.68 4.49
N THR A 67 -23.04 -5.17 4.56
CA THR A 67 -23.80 -5.07 5.81
C THR A 67 -24.17 -6.46 6.33
N MET A 68 -24.57 -7.39 5.46
CA MET A 68 -24.89 -8.75 5.87
C MET A 68 -23.67 -9.49 6.43
N ILE A 69 -22.50 -9.36 5.78
CA ILE A 69 -21.24 -9.91 6.32
C ILE A 69 -20.96 -9.29 7.69
N SER A 70 -21.07 -7.97 7.84
CA SER A 70 -20.83 -7.29 9.13
C SER A 70 -21.78 -7.77 10.23
N THR A 71 -23.04 -8.03 9.90
CA THR A 71 -24.01 -8.63 10.82
C THR A 71 -23.57 -10.03 11.23
N VAL A 72 -23.12 -10.87 10.29
CA VAL A 72 -22.58 -12.23 10.60
C VAL A 72 -21.40 -12.14 11.56
N LEU A 73 -20.45 -11.22 11.31
CA LEU A 73 -19.25 -11.01 12.14
C LEU A 73 -19.56 -10.48 13.55
N SER A 74 -20.58 -9.62 13.69
CA SER A 74 -20.87 -8.92 14.96
C SER A 74 -21.92 -9.59 15.84
N THR A 75 -22.89 -10.30 15.27
CA THR A 75 -24.06 -10.80 16.01
C THR A 75 -23.94 -12.25 16.47
N THR A 76 -22.95 -13.00 15.97
CA THR A 76 -22.87 -14.42 16.28
C THR A 76 -21.76 -14.70 17.29
N PRO A 77 -22.05 -15.40 18.40
CA PRO A 77 -20.99 -15.95 19.24
C PRO A 77 -20.01 -16.73 18.37
N GLN A 78 -18.70 -16.53 18.54
CA GLN A 78 -17.65 -17.20 17.77
C GLN A 78 -17.75 -18.75 17.81
N THR A 79 -18.58 -19.30 18.71
CA THR A 79 -18.85 -20.73 18.90
C THR A 79 -20.00 -21.27 18.05
N ASP A 80 -20.87 -20.43 17.49
CA ASP A 80 -22.17 -20.86 16.92
C ASP A 80 -22.22 -20.84 15.38
N ILE A 81 -21.25 -20.21 14.70
CA ILE A 81 -21.09 -20.38 13.24
C ILE A 81 -20.11 -21.51 12.99
N ASP A 82 -20.53 -22.46 12.16
CA ASP A 82 -19.64 -23.48 11.63
C ASP A 82 -18.48 -22.80 10.87
N LYS A 83 -17.25 -23.13 11.23
CA LYS A 83 -16.05 -22.65 10.53
C LYS A 83 -16.13 -22.89 9.02
N SER A 84 -16.84 -23.94 8.60
CA SER A 84 -17.09 -24.22 7.18
C SER A 84 -17.86 -23.09 6.48
N GLU A 85 -18.82 -22.45 7.16
CA GLU A 85 -19.65 -21.38 6.62
C GLU A 85 -18.89 -20.05 6.53
N ILE A 86 -18.06 -19.74 7.53
CA ILE A 86 -17.12 -18.60 7.44
C ILE A 86 -16.16 -18.80 6.27
N PHE A 87 -15.56 -19.99 6.16
CA PHE A 87 -14.66 -20.31 5.05
C PHE A 87 -15.35 -20.15 3.69
N ARG A 88 -16.61 -20.59 3.54
CA ARG A 88 -17.38 -20.40 2.31
C ARG A 88 -17.58 -18.93 1.97
N LEU A 89 -17.88 -18.08 2.96
CA LEU A 89 -18.00 -16.63 2.77
C LEU A 89 -16.67 -16.01 2.33
N GLU A 90 -15.56 -16.40 2.97
CA GLU A 90 -14.22 -15.94 2.61
C GLU A 90 -13.90 -16.29 1.14
N GLN A 91 -14.17 -17.53 0.72
CA GLN A 91 -13.94 -17.98 -0.65
C GLN A 91 -14.80 -17.22 -1.66
N ALA A 92 -16.08 -16.99 -1.35
CA ALA A 92 -16.96 -16.22 -2.21
C ALA A 92 -16.49 -14.77 -2.36
N LEU A 93 -15.99 -14.16 -1.28
CA LEU A 93 -15.51 -12.78 -1.27
C LEU A 93 -14.20 -12.59 -2.06
N LEU A 94 -13.37 -13.64 -2.22
CA LEU A 94 -12.17 -13.60 -3.06
C LEU A 94 -12.46 -13.18 -4.51
N THR A 95 -13.66 -13.47 -5.01
CA THR A 95 -14.08 -13.12 -6.38
C THR A 95 -14.37 -11.63 -6.57
N LYS A 96 -14.48 -10.85 -5.49
CA LYS A 96 -14.76 -9.42 -5.55
C LYS A 96 -13.47 -8.62 -5.68
N THR A 97 -13.39 -7.77 -6.69
CA THR A 97 -12.21 -6.95 -7.03
C THR A 97 -12.38 -5.49 -6.64
N GLY A 98 -13.60 -5.02 -6.34
CA GLY A 98 -13.87 -3.68 -5.85
C GLY A 98 -15.10 -3.57 -4.97
N ILE A 99 -15.39 -2.37 -4.50
CA ILE A 99 -16.53 -2.05 -3.61
C ILE A 99 -17.33 -0.89 -4.19
N SER A 100 -18.64 -0.92 -3.96
CA SER A 100 -19.50 0.23 -4.23
C SER A 100 -19.23 1.36 -3.24
N GLU A 101 -19.40 2.62 -3.67
CA GLU A 101 -19.09 3.79 -2.84
C GLU A 101 -19.86 3.82 -1.52
N SER A 102 -21.12 3.39 -1.54
CA SER A 102 -21.96 3.27 -0.35
C SER A 102 -21.51 2.17 0.63
N ALA A 103 -20.71 1.20 0.18
CA ALA A 103 -20.18 0.13 1.04
C ALA A 103 -18.89 0.55 1.78
N HIS A 104 -18.24 1.65 1.38
CA HIS A 104 -16.96 2.06 1.96
C HIS A 104 -16.95 2.14 3.49
N PRO A 105 -17.94 2.79 4.16
CA PRO A 105 -17.92 2.92 5.61
C PRO A 105 -18.03 1.57 6.33
N VAL A 106 -18.82 0.65 5.78
CA VAL A 106 -19.04 -0.69 6.35
C VAL A 106 -17.77 -1.53 6.24
N VAL A 107 -17.11 -1.52 5.07
CA VAL A 107 -15.88 -2.28 4.86
C VAL A 107 -14.71 -1.71 5.69
N LEU A 108 -14.70 -0.40 5.97
CA LEU A 108 -13.72 0.19 6.88
C LEU A 108 -13.82 -0.37 8.31
N GLU A 109 -15.02 -0.72 8.79
CA GLU A 109 -15.18 -1.35 10.11
C GLU A 109 -14.54 -2.73 10.18
N TRP A 110 -14.41 -3.44 9.05
CA TRP A 110 -13.80 -4.77 9.01
C TRP A 110 -12.33 -4.75 9.40
N LEU A 111 -11.65 -3.62 9.18
CA LEU A 111 -10.23 -3.47 9.53
C LEU A 111 -9.98 -3.64 11.04
N ASN A 112 -11.01 -3.47 11.88
CA ASN A 112 -10.91 -3.67 13.33
C ASN A 112 -10.72 -5.14 13.72
N TYR A 113 -10.99 -6.09 12.81
CA TYR A 113 -10.81 -7.52 13.05
C TYR A 113 -9.39 -8.02 12.73
N GLN A 114 -8.42 -7.15 12.39
CA GLN A 114 -7.07 -7.56 11.99
C GLN A 114 -6.38 -8.48 13.02
N ASP A 115 -6.65 -8.25 14.31
CA ASP A 115 -6.03 -8.98 15.43
C ASP A 115 -6.92 -10.15 15.93
N ASP A 116 -8.10 -10.35 15.32
CA ASP A 116 -9.02 -11.43 15.67
C ASP A 116 -8.60 -12.75 15.04
N LYS A 117 -8.50 -13.82 15.83
CA LYS A 117 -8.03 -15.14 15.37
C LYS A 117 -8.94 -15.82 14.36
N PHE A 118 -10.23 -15.46 14.33
CA PHE A 118 -11.25 -16.07 13.48
C PHE A 118 -11.64 -15.18 12.30
N PHE A 119 -11.56 -13.85 12.45
CA PHE A 119 -12.06 -12.90 11.45
C PHE A 119 -10.98 -12.03 10.78
N CYS A 120 -9.69 -12.24 11.07
CA CYS A 120 -8.60 -11.48 10.45
C CYS A 120 -8.61 -11.54 8.91
N SER A 121 -9.05 -12.65 8.32
CA SER A 121 -9.21 -12.81 6.87
C SER A 121 -10.13 -11.74 6.27
N PHE A 122 -11.20 -11.34 6.96
CA PHE A 122 -12.12 -10.28 6.49
C PHE A 122 -11.48 -8.90 6.57
N ALA A 123 -10.62 -8.65 7.58
CA ALA A 123 -9.83 -7.42 7.63
C ALA A 123 -8.88 -7.33 6.44
N TYR A 124 -8.23 -8.45 6.07
CA TYR A 124 -7.33 -8.54 4.93
C TYR A 124 -8.06 -8.32 3.60
N GLN A 125 -9.18 -9.01 3.39
CA GLN A 125 -9.99 -8.83 2.19
C GLN A 125 -10.59 -7.41 2.11
N GLY A 126 -11.04 -6.85 3.24
CA GLY A 126 -11.54 -5.49 3.32
C GLY A 126 -10.48 -4.45 2.94
N ALA A 127 -9.25 -4.60 3.45
CA ALA A 127 -8.13 -3.73 3.08
C ALA A 127 -7.85 -3.78 1.56
N LEU A 128 -7.82 -4.97 0.97
CA LEU A 128 -7.60 -5.12 -0.48
C LEU A 128 -8.73 -4.49 -1.32
N LEU A 129 -9.99 -4.65 -0.91
CA LEU A 129 -11.14 -4.06 -1.59
C LEU A 129 -11.13 -2.52 -1.52
N LEU A 130 -10.80 -1.96 -0.35
CA LEU A 130 -10.63 -0.53 -0.14
C LEU A 130 -9.48 0.01 -1.01
N ALA A 131 -8.33 -0.67 -1.00
CA ALA A 131 -7.18 -0.33 -1.83
C ALA A 131 -7.48 -0.35 -3.33
N SER A 132 -8.19 -1.38 -3.82
CA SER A 132 -8.70 -1.44 -5.21
C SER A 132 -9.54 -0.22 -5.59
N SER A 133 -10.28 0.32 -4.62
CA SER A 133 -11.16 1.49 -4.77
C SER A 133 -10.44 2.81 -4.44
N LYS A 134 -9.11 2.78 -4.36
CA LYS A 134 -8.22 3.91 -4.04
C LYS A 134 -8.41 4.49 -2.64
N ILE A 135 -8.94 3.73 -1.68
CA ILE A 135 -9.07 4.16 -0.29
C ILE A 135 -7.86 3.63 0.50
N TRP A 136 -6.84 4.48 0.59
CA TRP A 136 -5.57 4.16 1.24
C TRP A 136 -5.46 4.84 2.61
N THR A 137 -6.22 4.37 3.59
CA THR A 137 -6.00 4.79 4.97
C THR A 137 -4.72 4.17 5.53
N PRO A 138 -4.09 4.75 6.57
CA PRO A 138 -2.92 4.16 7.20
C PRO A 138 -3.08 2.69 7.60
N THR A 139 -4.27 2.32 8.09
CA THR A 139 -4.60 0.93 8.47
C THR A 139 -4.68 0.02 7.25
N VAL A 140 -5.26 0.47 6.13
CA VAL A 140 -5.29 -0.30 4.87
C VAL A 140 -3.87 -0.57 4.40
N ILE A 141 -3.02 0.46 4.39
CA ILE A 141 -1.61 0.33 3.97
C ILE A 141 -0.89 -0.66 4.87
N LYS A 142 -1.05 -0.55 6.19
CA LYS A 142 -0.46 -1.46 7.17
C LYS A 142 -0.87 -2.90 6.85
N ILE A 143 -2.16 -3.20 6.78
CA ILE A 143 -2.66 -4.57 6.54
C ILE A 143 -2.18 -5.12 5.18
N CYS A 144 -2.16 -4.30 4.13
CA CYS A 144 -1.60 -4.72 2.84
C CYS A 144 -0.09 -5.01 2.94
N CYS A 145 0.66 -4.29 3.78
CA CYS A 145 2.03 -4.65 4.12
C CYS A 145 2.11 -5.97 4.91
N ASP A 146 1.28 -6.19 5.94
CA ASP A 146 1.25 -7.44 6.71
C ASP A 146 1.07 -8.67 5.79
N LEU A 147 0.19 -8.57 4.79
CA LEU A 147 -0.06 -9.61 3.79
C LEU A 147 1.18 -9.93 2.94
N LEU A 148 2.04 -8.95 2.68
CA LEU A 148 3.25 -9.17 1.89
C LEU A 148 4.28 -10.03 2.63
N SER A 149 4.29 -10.00 3.97
CA SER A 149 5.14 -10.87 4.80
C SER A 149 4.64 -12.30 4.89
N SER A 150 3.37 -12.54 4.60
CA SER A 150 2.76 -13.86 4.77
C SER A 150 2.97 -14.69 3.50
N GLU A 151 4.10 -15.41 3.44
CA GLU A 151 4.50 -16.13 2.22
C GLU A 151 3.46 -17.12 1.69
N ASN A 152 2.63 -17.67 2.60
CA ASN A 152 1.63 -18.70 2.31
C ASN A 152 0.19 -18.16 2.23
N ASP A 153 -0.04 -16.84 2.33
CA ASP A 153 -1.39 -16.29 2.28
C ASP A 153 -1.90 -16.16 0.84
N PRO A 154 -3.09 -16.71 0.51
CA PRO A 154 -3.66 -16.64 -0.84
C PRO A 154 -3.99 -15.21 -1.31
N LEU A 155 -4.09 -14.24 -0.38
CA LEU A 155 -4.37 -12.84 -0.68
C LEU A 155 -3.11 -12.04 -1.05
N ARG A 156 -1.92 -12.61 -0.85
CA ARG A 156 -0.64 -11.94 -1.03
C ARG A 156 -0.46 -11.38 -2.45
N ASP A 157 -0.73 -12.17 -3.48
CA ASP A 157 -0.53 -11.74 -4.87
C ASP A 157 -1.41 -10.52 -5.23
N ARG A 158 -2.61 -10.44 -4.66
CA ARG A 158 -3.48 -9.27 -4.82
C ARG A 158 -2.88 -8.03 -4.16
N ALA A 159 -2.32 -8.17 -2.96
CA ALA A 159 -1.62 -7.07 -2.27
C ALA A 159 -0.44 -6.56 -3.11
N VAL A 160 0.36 -7.47 -3.69
CA VAL A 160 1.48 -7.13 -4.58
C VAL A 160 1.01 -6.29 -5.77
N ILE A 161 -0.04 -6.72 -6.46
CA ILE A 161 -0.58 -6.02 -7.64
C ILE A 161 -1.06 -4.61 -7.26
N LEU A 162 -1.84 -4.49 -6.19
CA LEU A 162 -2.43 -3.21 -5.78
C LEU A 162 -1.38 -2.19 -5.35
N ILE A 163 -0.36 -2.63 -4.61
CA ILE A 163 0.76 -1.79 -4.20
C ILE A 163 1.59 -1.39 -5.44
N ARG A 164 1.79 -2.32 -6.40
CA ARG A 164 2.53 -2.07 -7.64
C ARG A 164 1.87 -1.05 -8.55
N ASP A 165 0.55 -1.00 -8.61
CA ASP A 165 -0.20 -0.18 -9.57
C ASP A 165 -0.29 1.33 -9.18
N ARG A 166 0.42 1.75 -8.11
CA ARG A 166 0.74 3.16 -7.76
C ARG A 166 -0.44 4.13 -7.61
N LYS A 167 -1.65 3.67 -7.25
CA LYS A 167 -2.82 4.55 -7.07
C LYS A 167 -3.02 5.04 -5.63
N TRP A 168 -1.96 5.51 -4.99
CA TRP A 168 -1.98 5.95 -3.59
C TRP A 168 -2.60 7.35 -3.48
N CYS A 169 -3.49 7.59 -2.52
CA CYS A 169 -4.16 8.89 -2.38
C CYS A 169 -3.31 9.98 -1.71
N SER A 170 -2.16 9.62 -1.13
CA SER A 170 -1.10 10.58 -0.77
C SER A 170 0.24 9.82 -0.65
N GLU A 171 1.23 10.20 -1.44
CA GLU A 171 2.51 9.47 -1.54
C GLU A 171 3.31 9.52 -0.22
N ASN A 172 3.36 10.67 0.46
CA ASN A 172 4.27 10.88 1.60
C ASN A 172 3.94 10.06 2.86
N GLN A 173 2.68 9.99 3.29
CA GLN A 173 2.31 9.22 4.50
C GLN A 173 2.44 7.71 4.25
N SER A 174 2.16 7.30 3.02
CA SER A 174 2.19 5.90 2.61
C SER A 174 3.59 5.33 2.58
N ILE A 175 4.54 6.08 2.01
CA ILE A 175 5.95 5.72 1.94
C ILE A 175 6.52 5.56 3.36
N SER A 176 6.24 6.51 4.25
CA SER A 176 6.68 6.44 5.64
C SER A 176 6.13 5.21 6.39
N ILE A 177 4.87 4.79 6.13
CA ILE A 177 4.31 3.57 6.73
C ILE A 177 5.02 2.32 6.19
N VAL A 178 5.24 2.23 4.88
CA VAL A 178 5.97 1.12 4.24
C VAL A 178 7.40 1.02 4.80
N ILE A 179 8.12 2.14 4.89
CA ILE A 179 9.47 2.22 5.48
C ILE A 179 9.46 1.75 6.95
N ASN A 180 8.50 2.23 7.74
CA ASN A 180 8.37 1.82 9.14
C ASN A 180 8.07 0.32 9.27
N TRP A 181 7.25 -0.24 8.39
CA TRP A 181 6.99 -1.67 8.36
C TRP A 181 8.27 -2.44 8.10
N PHE A 182 9.08 -2.05 7.10
CA PHE A 182 10.36 -2.70 6.86
C PHE A 182 11.28 -2.77 8.08
N SER A 183 11.35 -1.68 8.86
CA SER A 183 12.11 -1.67 10.11
C SER A 183 11.61 -2.73 11.11
N GLN A 184 10.31 -3.05 11.10
CA GLN A 184 9.71 -4.09 11.95
C GLN A 184 9.95 -5.49 11.40
N TRP A 185 9.82 -5.73 10.08
CA TRP A 185 10.15 -7.03 9.47
C TRP A 185 11.58 -7.46 9.74
N ASN A 186 12.53 -6.51 9.68
CA ASN A 186 13.92 -6.79 9.99
C ASN A 186 14.10 -7.35 11.41
N LYS A 187 13.36 -6.82 12.38
CA LYS A 187 13.43 -7.28 13.78
C LYS A 187 12.83 -8.68 13.99
N GLN A 188 12.03 -9.17 13.04
CA GLN A 188 11.32 -10.45 13.13
C GLN A 188 11.99 -11.58 12.32
N GLU A 189 13.14 -11.33 11.67
CA GLU A 189 13.89 -12.31 10.84
C GLU A 189 13.08 -12.94 9.69
N THR A 190 11.96 -12.35 9.27
CA THR A 190 11.17 -12.80 8.11
C THR A 190 11.89 -12.40 6.82
N LYS A 191 12.80 -13.25 6.35
CA LYS A 191 13.66 -12.99 5.19
C LYS A 191 13.11 -13.60 3.90
N SER A 192 12.48 -12.77 3.08
CA SER A 192 12.44 -13.02 1.63
C SER A 192 12.91 -11.78 0.89
N ILE A 193 14.22 -11.70 0.68
CA ILE A 193 14.93 -10.57 0.07
C ILE A 193 14.27 -10.15 -1.26
N ALA A 194 13.92 -11.11 -2.12
CA ALA A 194 13.29 -10.84 -3.42
C ALA A 194 11.94 -10.09 -3.32
N GLN A 195 11.20 -10.28 -2.23
CA GLN A 195 9.89 -9.65 -2.03
C GLN A 195 10.04 -8.19 -1.62
N VAL A 196 11.07 -7.91 -0.81
CA VAL A 196 11.46 -6.55 -0.43
C VAL A 196 11.95 -5.78 -1.66
N GLU A 197 12.73 -6.41 -2.54
CA GLU A 197 13.24 -5.78 -3.76
C GLU A 197 12.12 -5.28 -4.69
N HIS A 198 11.03 -6.05 -4.81
CA HIS A 198 9.86 -5.66 -5.61
C HIS A 198 9.12 -4.44 -5.04
N LEU A 199 9.09 -4.28 -3.73
CA LEU A 199 8.46 -3.14 -3.05
C LEU A 199 9.27 -1.86 -3.19
N PHE A 200 10.60 -1.93 -3.16
CA PHE A 200 11.44 -0.73 -3.35
C PHE A 200 11.52 -0.26 -4.79
N ALA A 201 11.41 -1.17 -5.76
CA ALA A 201 11.33 -0.84 -7.18
C ALA A 201 10.10 0.03 -7.55
N ILE A 202 9.14 0.17 -6.64
CA ILE A 202 7.90 0.93 -6.85
C ILE A 202 7.74 2.15 -5.95
N LEU A 203 8.60 2.35 -4.94
CA LEU A 203 8.56 3.54 -4.09
C LEU A 203 9.04 4.78 -4.86
N ASP A 204 8.28 5.86 -4.74
CA ASP A 204 8.61 7.17 -5.30
C ASP A 204 9.00 8.11 -4.17
N ILE A 205 10.28 8.14 -3.81
CA ILE A 205 10.74 8.82 -2.59
C ILE A 205 10.76 10.33 -2.80
N GLN A 206 9.80 11.02 -2.18
CA GLN A 206 9.61 12.47 -2.35
C GLN A 206 10.35 13.33 -1.31
N THR A 207 10.64 12.80 -0.11
CA THR A 207 11.13 13.62 1.02
C THR A 207 12.51 13.21 1.52
N ILE A 208 13.24 14.18 2.10
CA ILE A 208 14.55 13.96 2.72
C ILE A 208 14.46 13.05 3.97
N ASP A 209 13.35 13.10 4.70
CA ASP A 209 13.20 12.29 5.91
C ASP A 209 13.00 10.81 5.60
N ASP A 210 12.27 10.50 4.52
CA ASP A 210 12.12 9.13 4.03
C ASP A 210 13.48 8.53 3.64
N ILE A 211 14.33 9.30 2.92
CA ILE A 211 15.65 8.80 2.53
C ILE A 211 16.57 8.60 3.75
N LYS A 212 16.52 9.50 4.74
CA LYS A 212 17.29 9.34 5.99
C LYS A 212 16.89 8.07 6.73
N LYS A 213 15.59 7.80 6.86
CA LYS A 213 15.09 6.58 7.52
C LYS A 213 15.51 5.32 6.77
N MET A 214 15.40 5.31 5.44
CA MET A 214 15.83 4.17 4.63
C MET A 214 17.33 3.88 4.80
N MET A 215 18.17 4.91 4.70
CA MET A 215 19.62 4.77 4.89
C MET A 215 19.97 4.28 6.30
N GLN A 216 19.20 4.68 7.31
CA GLN A 216 19.37 4.16 8.67
C GLN A 216 19.01 2.68 8.77
N ILE A 217 17.87 2.27 8.21
CA ILE A 217 17.43 0.86 8.21
C ILE A 217 18.46 -0.02 7.50
N GLU A 218 18.98 0.39 6.35
CA GLU A 218 19.96 -0.42 5.61
C GLU A 218 21.30 -0.57 6.33
N ARG A 219 21.73 0.45 7.06
CA ARG A 219 22.93 0.35 7.92
C ARG A 219 22.78 -0.72 9.00
N GLU A 220 21.54 -1.00 9.42
CA GLU A 220 21.24 -2.07 10.38
C GLU A 220 21.16 -3.45 9.71
N MET A 221 21.00 -3.54 8.37
CA MET A 221 20.61 -4.77 7.67
C MET A 221 21.74 -5.56 7.00
N ASN A 222 22.94 -5.00 6.76
CA ASN A 222 24.17 -5.64 6.25
C ASN A 222 24.13 -6.52 4.96
N ASP A 223 22.98 -7.06 4.54
CA ASP A 223 22.86 -8.10 3.51
C ASP A 223 22.35 -7.56 2.15
N VAL A 224 21.50 -6.52 2.13
CA VAL A 224 20.87 -5.97 0.91
C VAL A 224 20.71 -4.46 1.02
N SER A 225 21.01 -3.73 -0.05
CA SER A 225 20.72 -2.29 -0.13
C SER A 225 19.49 -2.00 -0.98
N PHE A 226 18.46 -1.51 -0.31
CA PHE A 226 17.20 -1.07 -0.92
C PHE A 226 17.31 0.30 -1.59
N PHE A 227 18.26 1.13 -1.15
CA PHE A 227 18.56 2.44 -1.70
C PHE A 227 18.91 2.33 -3.19
N ARG A 228 19.61 1.26 -3.55
CA ARG A 228 19.95 0.96 -4.95
C ARG A 228 18.73 0.63 -5.83
N LEU A 229 17.61 0.23 -5.24
CA LEU A 229 16.41 -0.23 -5.94
C LEU A 229 15.39 0.89 -6.20
N ILE A 230 15.63 2.08 -5.64
CA ILE A 230 14.74 3.23 -5.82
C ILE A 230 14.80 3.69 -7.28
N LYS A 231 13.66 3.68 -7.96
CA LYS A 231 13.57 4.12 -9.37
C LYS A 231 13.29 5.61 -9.55
N SER A 232 12.76 6.27 -8.52
CA SER A 232 12.35 7.66 -8.61
C SER A 232 12.62 8.41 -7.31
N LEU A 233 13.20 9.60 -7.45
CA LEU A 233 13.57 10.49 -6.36
C LEU A 233 13.20 11.92 -6.76
N SER A 234 12.64 12.70 -5.84
CA SER A 234 12.35 14.11 -6.09
C SER A 234 13.65 14.92 -6.27
N ALA A 235 13.60 16.01 -7.03
CA ALA A 235 14.77 16.87 -7.28
C ALA A 235 15.44 17.38 -5.99
N GLU A 236 14.65 17.61 -4.94
CA GLU A 236 15.14 18.00 -3.62
C GLU A 236 15.98 16.89 -2.96
N VAL A 237 15.48 15.65 -2.98
CA VAL A 237 16.21 14.49 -2.43
C VAL A 237 17.48 14.22 -3.22
N ILE A 238 17.42 14.36 -4.55
CA ILE A 238 18.59 14.24 -5.44
C ILE A 238 19.68 15.25 -5.03
N GLU A 239 19.30 16.51 -4.85
CA GLU A 239 20.24 17.57 -4.46
C GLU A 239 20.79 17.34 -3.05
N TYR A 240 19.97 16.86 -2.11
CA TYR A 240 20.40 16.47 -0.78
C TYR A 240 21.46 15.36 -0.80
N ILE A 241 21.24 14.27 -1.55
CA ILE A 241 22.22 13.18 -1.71
C ILE A 241 23.53 13.72 -2.29
N ARG A 242 23.45 14.59 -3.31
CA ARG A 242 24.62 15.21 -3.93
C ARG A 242 25.43 16.04 -2.93
N LEU A 243 24.75 16.82 -2.09
CA LEU A 243 25.38 17.64 -1.05
C LEU A 243 26.06 16.77 0.01
N ILE A 244 25.45 15.64 0.40
CA ILE A 244 26.08 14.67 1.30
C ILE A 244 27.38 14.16 0.69
N ILE A 245 27.37 13.67 -0.55
CA ILE A 245 28.58 13.13 -1.19
C ILE A 245 29.64 14.22 -1.29
N LYS A 246 29.28 15.43 -1.73
CA LYS A 246 30.22 16.55 -1.82
C LYS A 246 30.81 16.94 -0.46
N SER A 247 30.00 16.91 0.60
CA SER A 247 30.48 17.17 1.95
C SER A 247 31.46 16.06 2.37
N LEU A 248 31.10 14.79 2.19
CA LEU A 248 31.92 13.64 2.56
C LEU A 248 33.26 13.60 1.79
N THR A 249 33.31 14.11 0.56
CA THR A 249 34.55 14.20 -0.22
C THR A 249 35.41 15.41 0.15
N GLY A 250 34.79 16.50 0.62
CA GLY A 250 35.48 17.70 1.09
C GLY A 250 36.21 17.53 2.42
N TYR A 251 35.77 16.59 3.27
CA TYR A 251 36.46 16.22 4.50
C TYR A 251 37.44 15.06 4.24
N LEU A 252 38.72 15.41 4.09
CA LEU A 252 39.87 14.52 3.85
C LEU A 252 40.09 13.45 4.96
N PRO A 253 40.88 12.40 4.71
CA PRO A 253 40.51 10.98 4.56
C PRO A 253 40.52 10.15 5.86
N HIS A 254 40.31 10.75 7.03
CA HIS A 254 40.60 10.11 8.33
C HIS A 254 39.41 9.74 9.22
N SER A 255 38.19 9.72 8.69
CA SER A 255 37.02 9.41 9.51
C SER A 255 36.29 8.14 9.08
N THR A 256 35.52 7.63 10.04
CA THR A 256 34.41 6.67 9.86
C THR A 256 33.49 6.98 8.68
N ASP A 257 33.50 8.22 8.21
CA ASP A 257 32.67 8.68 7.10
C ASP A 257 33.15 8.12 5.75
N SER A 258 34.39 7.62 5.67
CA SER A 258 34.91 6.94 4.48
C SER A 258 34.18 5.61 4.20
N LEU A 259 33.83 4.85 5.25
CA LEU A 259 33.03 3.63 5.12
C LEU A 259 31.62 3.96 4.66
N PHE A 260 31.03 5.02 5.21
CA PHE A 260 29.72 5.47 4.80
C PHE A 260 29.70 6.03 3.37
N LEU A 261 30.74 6.75 2.95
CA LEU A 261 30.89 7.20 1.57
C LEU A 261 31.00 6.01 0.61
N HIS A 262 31.80 4.98 0.94
CA HIS A 262 31.87 3.77 0.12
C HIS A 262 30.51 3.11 -0.03
N TRP A 263 29.82 2.89 1.10
CA TRP A 263 28.49 2.32 1.11
C TRP A 263 27.52 3.14 0.24
N LEU A 264 27.50 4.46 0.43
CA LEU A 264 26.61 5.37 -0.32
C LEU A 264 26.85 5.30 -1.83
N LEU A 265 28.12 5.26 -2.25
CA LEU A 265 28.50 5.17 -3.65
C LEU A 265 28.23 3.78 -4.24
N GLU A 266 28.44 2.71 -3.49
CA GLU A 266 28.15 1.33 -3.94
C GLU A 266 26.65 1.11 -4.15
N HIS A 267 25.83 1.85 -3.43
CA HIS A 267 24.39 1.68 -3.37
C HIS A 267 23.58 2.80 -4.01
N ILE A 268 24.23 3.78 -4.63
CA ILE A 268 23.53 4.89 -5.27
C ILE A 268 22.57 4.36 -6.36
N PRO A 269 21.29 4.77 -6.36
CA PRO A 269 20.35 4.31 -7.38
C PRO A 269 20.80 4.73 -8.77
N TYR A 270 20.71 3.80 -9.72
CA TYR A 270 21.24 3.95 -11.07
C TYR A 270 20.58 5.11 -11.83
N GLU A 271 19.30 5.33 -11.57
CA GLU A 271 18.47 6.36 -12.16
C GLU A 271 19.01 7.76 -11.87
N LEU A 272 19.69 7.96 -10.73
CA LEU A 272 20.40 9.20 -10.42
C LEU A 272 21.57 9.46 -11.36
N LEU A 273 22.26 8.39 -11.76
CA LEU A 273 23.47 8.46 -12.57
C LEU A 273 23.15 8.67 -14.06
N LYS A 274 22.05 8.10 -14.54
CA LYS A 274 21.71 8.09 -15.97
C LYS A 274 21.40 9.48 -16.55
N PHE A 275 20.92 10.43 -15.72
CA PHE A 275 20.39 11.70 -16.22
C PHE A 275 20.85 12.95 -15.46
N ASN A 276 21.80 12.85 -14.53
CA ASN A 276 22.21 14.00 -13.71
C ASN A 276 23.66 14.42 -13.94
N GLU A 277 23.86 15.45 -14.77
CA GLU A 277 25.18 15.99 -15.11
C GLU A 277 26.00 16.41 -13.88
N LYS A 278 25.36 16.91 -12.82
CA LYS A 278 26.06 17.30 -11.60
C LYS A 278 26.67 16.11 -10.85
N PHE A 279 26.05 14.93 -10.91
CA PHE A 279 26.63 13.71 -10.35
C PHE A 279 27.80 13.22 -11.18
N ILE A 280 27.71 13.33 -12.51
CA ILE A 280 28.80 12.98 -13.42
C ILE A 280 30.03 13.85 -13.16
N GLU A 281 29.85 15.17 -13.07
CA GLU A 281 30.91 16.12 -12.74
C GLU A 281 31.57 15.80 -11.40
N LEU A 282 30.76 15.58 -10.35
CA LEU A 282 31.24 15.20 -9.02
C LEU A 282 32.06 13.90 -9.07
N PHE A 283 31.60 12.90 -9.81
CA PHE A 283 32.27 11.61 -9.93
C PHE A 283 33.59 11.72 -10.72
N ILE A 284 33.65 12.54 -11.76
CA ILE A 284 34.91 12.87 -12.46
C ILE A 284 35.88 13.56 -11.49
N GLU A 285 35.41 14.54 -10.72
CA GLU A 285 36.24 15.24 -9.73
C GLU A 285 36.81 14.27 -8.69
N MET A 286 35.99 13.33 -8.19
CA MET A 286 36.44 12.27 -7.29
C MET A 286 37.49 11.34 -7.94
N MET A 287 37.31 10.99 -9.22
CA MET A 287 38.27 10.19 -9.99
C MET A 287 39.63 10.87 -10.18
N LEU A 288 39.66 12.20 -10.25
CA LEU A 288 40.91 12.95 -10.37
C LEU A 288 41.55 13.16 -9.00
N ASN A 289 40.78 13.65 -8.03
CA ASN A 289 41.33 14.30 -6.85
C ASN A 289 41.28 13.43 -5.57
N TYR A 290 40.45 12.39 -5.50
CA TYR A 290 40.29 11.62 -4.26
C TYR A 290 41.45 10.63 -4.03
N PRO A 291 42.04 10.54 -2.83
CA PRO A 291 43.24 9.71 -2.62
C PRO A 291 42.95 8.21 -2.57
N ASN A 292 41.73 7.80 -2.18
CA ASN A 292 41.40 6.40 -1.95
C ASN A 292 41.10 5.64 -3.26
N VAL A 293 41.92 4.63 -3.56
CA VAL A 293 41.80 3.78 -4.76
C VAL A 293 40.49 2.99 -4.79
N LYS A 294 40.02 2.48 -3.65
CA LYS A 294 38.75 1.73 -3.58
C LYS A 294 37.57 2.63 -3.98
N THR A 295 37.51 3.85 -3.46
CA THR A 295 36.49 4.83 -3.84
C THR A 295 36.53 5.10 -5.34
N LYS A 296 37.72 5.30 -5.91
CA LYS A 296 37.89 5.52 -7.36
C LYS A 296 37.37 4.33 -8.17
N VAL A 297 37.62 3.09 -7.76
CA VAL A 297 37.08 1.91 -8.43
C VAL A 297 35.55 1.87 -8.41
N ILE A 298 34.92 2.20 -7.28
CA ILE A 298 33.46 2.26 -7.15
C ILE A 298 32.87 3.35 -8.06
N VAL A 299 33.47 4.54 -8.03
CA VAL A 299 33.03 5.69 -8.87
C VAL A 299 33.19 5.36 -10.35
N ALA A 300 34.32 4.79 -10.75
CA ALA A 300 34.54 4.36 -12.13
C ALA A 300 33.46 3.36 -12.57
N LYS A 301 33.19 2.33 -11.77
CA LYS A 301 32.12 1.35 -12.03
C LYS A 301 30.78 2.05 -12.27
N ASN A 302 30.40 2.98 -11.41
CA ASN A 302 29.15 3.73 -11.54
C ASN A 302 29.08 4.55 -12.82
N LEU A 303 30.16 5.25 -13.17
CA LEU A 303 30.26 6.01 -14.43
C LEU A 303 30.12 5.07 -15.66
N PHE A 304 30.74 3.89 -15.64
CA PHE A 304 30.67 2.93 -16.76
C PHE A 304 29.26 2.37 -16.97
N PHE A 305 28.48 2.15 -15.91
CA PHE A 305 27.10 1.65 -16.04
C PHE A 305 26.15 2.69 -16.66
N SER A 306 26.38 3.99 -16.49
CA SER A 306 25.43 5.07 -16.84
C SER A 306 25.28 5.44 -18.33
N GLU A 307 25.56 4.55 -19.30
CA GLU A 307 25.58 4.87 -20.75
C GLU A 307 26.53 6.03 -21.11
N ILE A 308 27.40 6.43 -20.17
CA ILE A 308 28.27 7.59 -20.28
C ILE A 308 29.34 7.39 -21.36
N MET A 309 29.64 6.17 -21.81
CA MET A 309 30.59 5.95 -22.91
C MET A 309 30.17 6.66 -24.22
N ASN A 310 28.87 6.91 -24.45
CA ASN A 310 28.41 7.68 -25.60
C ASN A 310 28.59 9.21 -25.43
N LYS A 311 28.69 9.72 -24.20
CA LYS A 311 28.90 11.16 -23.89
C LYS A 311 30.35 11.51 -23.52
N PHE A 312 31.11 10.61 -22.89
CA PHE A 312 32.52 10.80 -22.56
C PHE A 312 33.41 10.95 -23.81
N GLY A 313 33.06 10.28 -24.92
CA GLY A 313 33.71 10.51 -26.20
C GLY A 313 33.61 11.97 -26.69
N ALA A 314 32.54 12.69 -26.32
CA ALA A 314 32.37 14.10 -26.67
C ALA A 314 33.14 15.05 -25.73
N TYR A 315 33.42 14.64 -24.49
CA TYR A 315 34.16 15.44 -23.50
C TYR A 315 35.69 15.31 -23.65
N PHE A 316 36.18 14.13 -24.06
CA PHE A 316 37.62 13.89 -24.30
C PHE A 316 38.03 13.97 -25.78
N GLY A 317 37.07 14.07 -26.72
CA GLY A 317 37.32 14.22 -28.16
C GLY A 317 37.54 15.66 -28.64
N LYS A 318 37.68 16.63 -27.73
CA LYS A 318 38.04 18.03 -28.03
C LYS A 318 39.35 18.42 -27.35
N SER A 319 40.38 17.60 -27.52
CA SER A 319 41.78 17.95 -27.24
C SER A 319 42.58 17.87 -28.52
#